data_AF-A0A3M3JM63-F1
#
_entry.id   AF-A0A3M3JM63-F1
#
_cell.length_a   1.000
_cell.length_b   1.000
_cell.length_c   1.000
_cell.angle_alpha   90.00
_cell.angle_beta   90.00
_cell.angle_gamma   90.00
#
_symmetry.space_group_name_H-M   'P 1'
#
loop_
_entity.id
_entity.type
_entity.pdbx_description
1 polymer ?
#
loop_
_entity_poly.entity_id
_entity_poly.type
_entity_poly.pdbx_seq_one_letter_code
_entity_poly.pdbx_strand_id
1 'polypeptide(L)' 'MIAEYNDLDDLFKPALKSLGPLKSDEMYGFVPALALGGQMELKNLQKVKTIEHLTFLSQLSPLQDWGFPDL' A
#
# COMPACT_ATOMS: atom_id res chain seq x y z
N MET A 1 -8.26 21.22 -4.62
CA MET A 1 -7.68 20.33 -5.65
C MET A 1 -7.98 18.91 -5.20
N ILE A 2 -8.85 18.22 -5.92
CA ILE A 2 -9.15 16.81 -5.68
C ILE A 2 -7.93 16.07 -6.23
N ALA A 3 -7.28 15.22 -5.44
CA ALA A 3 -6.16 14.42 -5.96
C ALA A 3 -6.69 13.53 -7.09
N GLU A 4 -6.19 13.73 -8.32
CA GLU A 4 -6.57 12.92 -9.49
C GLU A 4 -6.07 11.47 -9.42
N TYR A 5 -5.35 11.11 -8.35
CA TYR A 5 -4.77 9.80 -8.14
C TYR A 5 -4.91 9.37 -6.68
N ASN A 6 -4.99 8.07 -6.46
CA ASN A 6 -5.13 7.45 -5.15
C ASN A 6 -3.81 7.56 -4.37
N ASP A 7 -3.57 8.71 -3.73
CA ASP A 7 -2.37 9.00 -2.93
C ASP A 7 -2.72 8.92 -1.43
N LEU A 8 -2.54 7.73 -0.85
CA LEU A 8 -2.82 7.47 0.55
C LEU A 8 -1.89 8.31 1.43
N ASP A 9 -2.45 9.25 2.20
CA ASP A 9 -1.74 10.17 3.10
C ASP A 9 -0.57 10.95 2.46
N ASP A 10 -0.70 11.29 1.17
CA ASP A 10 0.34 11.98 0.39
C ASP A 10 1.71 11.25 0.40
N LEU A 11 1.71 9.93 0.64
CA LEU A 11 2.93 9.12 0.81
C LEU A 11 3.59 8.73 -0.51
N PHE A 12 2.90 8.81 -1.65
CA PHE A 12 3.44 8.35 -2.92
C PHE A 12 4.68 9.15 -3.36
N LYS A 13 4.60 10.48 -3.33
CA LYS A 13 5.73 11.34 -3.73
C LYS A 13 6.96 11.16 -2.81
N PRO A 14 6.81 11.18 -1.47
CA PRO A 14 7.92 10.85 -0.56
C PRO A 14 8.50 9.45 -0.78
N ALA A 15 7.65 8.43 -0.98
CA ALA A 15 8.10 7.06 -1.23
C ALA A 15 8.89 6.94 -2.53
N LEU A 16 8.42 7.56 -3.61
CA LEU A 16 9.15 7.63 -4.87
C LEU A 16 10.52 8.30 -4.70
N LYS A 17 10.58 9.37 -3.91
CA LYS A 17 11.83 10.09 -3.63
C LYS A 17 12.80 9.26 -2.77
N SER A 18 12.32 8.53 -1.77
CA SER A 18 13.18 7.81 -0.82
C SER A 18 13.54 6.40 -1.28
N LEU A 19 12.61 5.67 -1.90
CA LEU A 19 12.76 4.27 -2.29
C LEU A 19 13.06 4.12 -3.80
N GLY A 20 12.85 5.16 -4.59
CA GLY A 20 13.02 5.16 -6.03
C GLY A 20 11.88 4.45 -6.76
N PRO A 21 11.85 4.50 -8.10
CA PRO A 21 10.77 3.94 -8.90
C PRO A 21 10.64 2.41 -8.71
N LEU A 22 9.41 1.94 -8.89
CA LEU A 22 9.05 0.52 -8.84
C LEU A 22 9.32 -0.15 -10.19
N LYS A 23 9.69 -1.43 -10.14
CA LYS A 23 9.58 -2.32 -11.30
C LYS A 23 8.13 -2.76 -11.50
N SER A 24 7.85 -3.39 -12.64
CA SER A 24 6.51 -3.89 -12.99
C SER A 24 5.96 -4.93 -12.00
N ASP A 25 6.82 -5.58 -11.20
CA ASP A 25 6.47 -6.60 -10.22
C ASP A 25 6.66 -6.16 -8.77
N GLU A 26 6.83 -4.85 -8.55
CA GLU A 26 7.04 -4.25 -7.23
C GLU A 26 5.90 -3.29 -6.85
N MET A 27 5.70 -3.13 -5.55
CA MET A 27 4.83 -2.11 -4.95
C MET A 27 5.48 -1.48 -3.71
N TYR A 28 4.99 -0.31 -3.29
CA TYR A 28 5.29 0.21 -1.96
C TYR A 28 4.33 -0.42 -0.95
N GLY A 29 4.86 -1.19 -0.01
CA GLY A 29 4.08 -1.87 1.03
C GLY A 29 4.54 -1.46 2.42
N PHE A 30 3.60 -1.40 3.37
CA PHE A 30 3.92 -1.16 4.78
C PHE A 30 4.49 -2.42 5.42
N VAL A 31 5.62 -2.27 6.10
CA VAL A 31 6.31 -3.31 6.84
C VAL A 31 6.64 -2.74 8.23
N PRO A 32 5.96 -3.20 9.31
CA PRO A 32 4.96 -4.28 9.34
C PRO A 32 3.63 -3.90 8.68
N ALA A 33 2.85 -4.91 8.28
CA ALA A 33 1.53 -4.71 7.69
C ALA A 33 0.59 -3.96 8.67
N LEU A 34 -0.28 -3.10 8.14
CA LEU A 34 -1.22 -2.32 8.95
C LEU A 34 -2.18 -3.22 9.77
N ALA A 35 -2.61 -4.35 9.19
CA ALA A 35 -3.43 -5.35 9.87
C ALA A 35 -2.76 -5.95 11.13
N LEU A 36 -1.44 -5.83 11.26
CA LEU A 36 -0.66 -6.28 12.42
C LEU A 36 -0.32 -5.11 13.38
N GLY A 37 -0.98 -3.97 13.24
CA GLY A 37 -0.72 -2.76 14.04
C GLY A 37 0.43 -1.89 13.51
N GLY A 38 0.82 -2.05 12.25
CA GLY A 38 1.80 -1.19 11.60
C GLY A 38 1.34 0.27 11.51
N GLN A 39 2.28 1.20 11.66
CA GLN A 39 1.99 2.64 11.50
C GLN A 39 2.09 3.05 10.03
N MET A 40 1.15 3.89 9.61
CA MET A 40 1.11 4.48 8.27
C MET A 40 2.11 5.64 8.17
N GLU A 41 3.40 5.30 8.10
CA GLU A 41 4.49 6.26 8.06
C GLU A 41 5.48 5.91 6.94
N LEU A 42 6.09 6.92 6.32
CA LEU A 42 7.08 6.75 5.25
C LEU A 42 8.23 5.79 5.63
N LYS A 43 8.67 5.82 6.89
CA LYS A 43 9.76 4.96 7.38
C LYS A 43 9.43 3.46 7.34
N ASN A 44 8.14 3.13 7.33
CA ASN A 44 7.65 1.75 7.28
C ASN A 44 7.33 1.31 5.85
N LEU A 45 7.48 2.17 4.84
CA LEU A 45 7.33 1.77 3.44
C LEU A 45 8.59 1.09 2.93
N GLN A 46 8.39 0.00 2.20
CA GLN A 46 9.44 -0.72 1.50
C GLN A 46 8.98 -1.08 0.08
N LYS A 47 9.94 -1.25 -0.83
CA LYS A 47 9.66 -1.89 -2.13
C LYS A 47 9.60 -3.40 -1.91
N VAL A 48 8.47 -3.98 -2.24
CA VAL A 48 8.19 -5.41 -2.04
C VAL A 48 7.65 -6.01 -3.32
N LYS A 49 7.81 -7.33 -3.50
CA LYS A 49 7.22 -8.04 -4.64
C LYS A 49 5.70 -8.07 -4.50
N THR A 50 5.00 -7.60 -5.52
CA THR A 50 3.54 -7.42 -5.48
C THR A 50 2.81 -8.72 -5.18
N ILE A 51 3.13 -9.80 -5.90
CA ILE A 51 2.45 -11.09 -5.72
C ILE A 51 2.69 -11.66 -4.32
N GLU A 52 3.94 -11.67 -3.86
CA GLU A 52 4.31 -12.20 -2.54
C GLU A 52 3.66 -11.39 -1.41
N HIS A 53 3.72 -10.06 -1.50
CA HIS A 53 3.18 -9.17 -0.48
C HIS A 53 1.65 -9.25 -0.40
N LEU A 54 0.95 -9.23 -1.54
CA LEU A 54 -0.51 -9.38 -1.56
C LEU A 54 -0.94 -10.77 -1.08
N THR A 55 -0.20 -11.82 -1.43
CA THR A 55 -0.46 -13.18 -0.94
C THR A 55 -0.32 -13.25 0.58
N PHE A 56 0.70 -12.62 1.15
CA PHE A 56 0.85 -12.51 2.60
C PHE A 56 -0.31 -11.73 3.24
N LEU A 57 -0.65 -10.55 2.71
CA LEU A 57 -1.75 -9.73 3.24
C LEU A 57 -3.10 -10.46 3.22
N SER A 58 -3.38 -11.25 2.18
CA SER A 58 -4.61 -12.04 2.07
C SER A 58 -4.78 -13.08 3.18
N GLN A 59 -3.68 -13.50 3.82
CA GLN A 59 -3.69 -14.45 4.93
C GLN A 59 -3.91 -13.76 6.28
N LEU A 60 -3.71 -12.44 6.36
CA LEU A 60 -3.84 -11.69 7.62
C LEU A 60 -5.29 -11.32 7.96
N SER A 61 -6.09 -11.00 6.95
CA SER A 61 -7.48 -10.59 7.13
C SER A 61 -8.31 -10.91 5.89
N PRO A 62 -9.59 -11.32 6.05
CA PRO A 62 -10.49 -11.46 4.91
C PRO A 62 -10.67 -10.12 4.21
N LEU A 63 -10.89 -10.14 2.89
CA LEU A 63 -11.28 -8.96 2.15
C LEU A 63 -12.65 -8.49 2.67
N GLN A 64 -12.70 -7.25 3.15
CA GLN A 64 -13.96 -6.64 3.53
C GLN A 64 -14.67 -6.18 2.24
N ASP A 65 -15.85 -6.75 2.00
CA ASP A 65 -16.75 -6.20 0.99
C ASP A 65 -17.22 -4.82 1.47
N TRP A 66 -16.79 -3.78 0.77
CA TRP A 66 -17.16 -2.40 1.09
C TRP A 66 -18.60 -2.09 0.65
N GLY A 67 -19.27 -3.00 -0.06
CA GLY A 67 -20.66 -2.84 -0.47
C GLY A 67 -20.84 -1.56 -1.28
N PHE A 68 -20.08 -1.43 -2.37
CA PHE A 68 -20.20 -0.27 -3.26
C PHE A 68 -21.69 -0.06 -3.59
N PRO A 69 -22.26 1.11 -3.28
CA PRO A 69 -23.66 1.35 -3.60
C PRO A 69 -23.84 1.22 -5.10
N ASP A 70 -24.89 0.49 -5.51
CA ASP A 70 -25.29 0.44 -6.93
C ASP A 70 -25.42 1.88 -7.44
N LEU A 71 -24.61 2.23 -8.43
CA LEU A 71 -24.56 3.56 -9.06
C LEU A 71 -25.91 3.94 -9.68
#